data_AF-A0A661BWE2-F1
#
_entry.id   AF-A0A661BWE2-F1
#
_cell.length_a   1.000
_cell.length_b   1.000
_cell.length_c   1.000
_cell.angle_alpha   90.00
_cell.angle_beta   90.00
_cell.angle_gamma   90.00
#
_symmetry.space_group_name_H-M   'P 1'
#
loop_
_entity.id
_entity.type
_entity.pdbx_description
1 polymer ?
#
loop_
_entity_poly.entity_id
_entity_poly.type
_entity_poly.pdbx_seq_one_letter_code
_entity_poly.pdbx_strand_id
1 'polypeptide(L)'
;MKSRFRQPIYELLTVTIVTGFLIVNLVRLVTNPTLVQLFPIALQSTIMIFYLLKHKYLAISIKVWSVLFVVGASLTIIALALGGFSEMDYSKFLWVAVDLIVGVVLWLIASSEIETIAITDLINRE
;
A
#
# COMPACT_ATOMS: atom_id res chain seq x y z
N MET A 1 -21.31 -2.85 7.97
CA MET A 1 -21.02 -2.34 6.60
C MET A 1 -19.85 -3.11 6.05
N LYS A 2 -19.92 -3.53 4.78
CA LYS A 2 -18.84 -4.28 4.12
C LYS A 2 -18.20 -3.43 3.03
N SER A 3 -16.91 -3.62 2.79
CA SER A 3 -16.20 -3.03 1.65
C SER A 3 -16.25 -3.96 0.44
N ARG A 4 -16.25 -3.37 -0.75
CA ARG A 4 -16.19 -4.09 -2.04
C ARG A 4 -15.42 -3.25 -3.06
N PHE A 5 -14.63 -3.93 -3.89
CA PHE A 5 -14.06 -3.32 -5.09
C PHE A 5 -15.10 -3.29 -6.22
N ARG A 6 -15.20 -2.14 -6.91
CA ARG A 6 -16.08 -1.96 -8.07
C ARG A 6 -15.69 -2.88 -9.23
N GLN A 7 -14.39 -2.98 -9.50
CA GLN A 7 -13.86 -3.83 -10.57
C GLN A 7 -12.87 -4.88 -10.02
N PRO A 8 -12.97 -6.15 -10.45
CA PRO A 8 -12.08 -7.22 -9.99
C PRO A 8 -10.60 -6.99 -10.31
N ILE A 9 -10.29 -6.26 -11.38
CA ILE A 9 -8.90 -5.98 -11.77
C ILE A 9 -8.16 -5.13 -10.74
N TYR A 10 -8.85 -4.14 -10.14
CA TYR A 10 -8.26 -3.27 -9.12
C TYR A 10 -8.14 -4.00 -7.78
N GLU A 11 -9.05 -4.91 -7.49
CA GLU A 11 -8.94 -5.82 -6.34
C GLU A 11 -7.69 -6.69 -6.47
N LEU A 12 -7.55 -7.38 -7.60
CA LEU A 12 -6.39 -8.23 -7.88
C LEU A 12 -5.10 -7.43 -7.79
N LEU A 13 -5.01 -6.30 -8.49
CA LEU A 13 -3.84 -5.42 -8.48
C LEU A 13 -3.46 -4.99 -7.06
N THR A 14 -4.44 -4.52 -6.28
CA THR A 14 -4.21 -4.08 -4.90
C THR A 14 -3.70 -5.21 -4.02
N VAL A 15 -4.35 -6.37 -4.07
CA VAL A 15 -3.99 -7.54 -3.26
C VAL A 15 -2.60 -8.05 -3.65
N THR A 16 -2.28 -8.11 -4.95
CA THR A 16 -0.95 -8.50 -5.43
C THR A 16 0.13 -7.53 -4.94
N ILE A 17 -0.10 -6.22 -5.02
CA ILE A 17 0.85 -5.22 -4.51
C ILE A 17 1.05 -5.38 -3.00
N VAL A 18 -0.04 -5.39 -2.22
CA VAL A 18 0.03 -5.52 -0.75
C VAL A 18 0.75 -6.81 -0.35
N THR A 19 0.39 -7.94 -0.98
CA THR A 19 0.98 -9.25 -0.69
C THR A 19 2.45 -9.31 -1.10
N GLY A 20 2.81 -8.76 -2.27
CA GLY A 20 4.19 -8.70 -2.73
C GLY A 20 5.08 -7.93 -1.77
N PHE A 21 4.65 -6.74 -1.34
CA PHE A 21 5.37 -5.94 -0.35
C PHE A 21 5.43 -6.63 1.03
N LEU A 22 4.37 -7.32 1.45
CA LEU A 22 4.36 -8.09 2.69
C LEU A 22 5.41 -9.21 2.64
N ILE A 23 5.48 -9.97 1.54
CA ILE A 23 6.51 -11.01 1.36
C ILE A 23 7.90 -10.39 1.41
N VAL A 24 8.15 -9.29 0.70
CA VAL A 24 9.45 -8.61 0.72
C VAL A 24 9.84 -8.17 2.13
N ASN A 25 8.92 -7.61 2.89
CA ASN A 25 9.19 -7.18 4.27
C ASN A 25 9.40 -8.36 5.22
N LEU A 26 8.68 -9.48 5.04
CA LEU A 26 8.90 -10.70 5.81
C LEU A 26 10.28 -11.31 5.53
N VAL A 27 10.70 -11.36 4.27
CA VAL A 27 12.06 -11.80 3.89
C VAL A 27 13.10 -10.89 4.55
N ARG A 28 12.91 -9.57 4.48
CA ARG A 28 13.81 -8.60 5.14
C ARG A 28 13.89 -8.83 6.65
N LEU A 29 12.75 -9.07 7.32
CA LEU A 29 12.70 -9.32 8.76
C LEU A 29 13.52 -10.56 9.15
N VAL A 30 13.47 -11.62 8.33
CA VAL A 30 14.25 -12.84 8.58
C VAL A 30 15.74 -12.62 8.33
N THR A 31 16.10 -11.90 7.27
CA THR A 31 17.51 -11.68 6.89
C THR A 31 18.23 -10.59 7.70
N ASN A 32 17.49 -9.58 8.19
CA ASN A 32 18.04 -8.40 8.86
C ASN A 32 17.02 -7.89 9.90
N PRO A 33 16.87 -8.61 11.03
CA PRO A 33 15.80 -8.35 11.99
C PRO A 33 15.99 -7.00 12.66
N THR A 34 15.10 -6.08 12.35
CA THR A 34 15.02 -4.77 13.00
C THR A 34 13.58 -4.48 13.38
N LEU A 35 13.36 -3.90 14.57
CA LEU A 35 12.00 -3.58 15.05
C LEU A 35 11.27 -2.63 14.10
N VAL A 36 11.99 -1.78 13.37
CA VAL A 36 11.44 -0.85 12.38
C VAL A 36 10.71 -1.60 11.25
N GLN A 37 11.16 -2.80 10.87
CA GLN A 37 10.53 -3.60 9.82
C GLN A 37 9.19 -4.22 10.24
N LEU A 38 8.90 -4.30 11.54
CA LEU A 38 7.60 -4.79 12.02
C LEU A 38 6.46 -3.83 11.70
N PHE A 39 6.75 -2.52 11.62
CA PHE A 39 5.74 -1.51 11.33
C PHE A 39 5.05 -1.71 9.97
N PRO A 40 5.78 -1.77 8.83
CA PRO A 40 5.13 -2.00 7.54
C PRO A 40 4.43 -3.37 7.48
N ILE A 41 4.98 -4.41 8.12
CA ILE A 41 4.36 -5.75 8.19
C ILE A 41 3.03 -5.70 8.92
N ALA A 42 2.97 -5.04 10.08
CA ALA A 42 1.75 -4.92 10.87
C ALA A 42 0.68 -4.15 10.09
N LEU A 43 1.05 -3.07 9.41
CA LEU A 43 0.14 -2.28 8.58
C LEU A 43 -0.39 -3.09 7.38
N GLN A 44 0.49 -3.78 6.65
CA GLN A 44 0.12 -4.63 5.50
C GLN A 44 -0.78 -5.80 5.93
N SER A 45 -0.45 -6.44 7.05
CA SER A 45 -1.27 -7.50 7.64
C SER A 45 -2.66 -6.97 8.02
N THR A 46 -2.73 -5.77 8.58
CA THR A 46 -4.01 -5.11 8.89
C THR A 46 -4.85 -4.86 7.64
N ILE A 47 -4.23 -4.39 6.55
CA ILE A 47 -4.90 -4.23 5.25
C ILE A 47 -5.44 -5.58 4.75
N MET A 48 -4.64 -6.63 4.80
CA MET A 48 -5.04 -7.98 4.38
C MET A 48 -6.18 -8.54 5.24
N ILE A 49 -6.14 -8.34 6.55
CA ILE A 49 -7.24 -8.72 7.45
C ILE A 49 -8.52 -7.97 7.09
N PHE A 50 -8.43 -6.65 6.88
CA PHE A 50 -9.59 -5.85 6.47
C PHE A 50 -10.11 -6.24 5.08
N TYR A 51 -9.23 -6.67 4.18
CA TYR A 51 -9.62 -7.19 2.87
C TYR A 51 -10.39 -8.51 3.00
N LEU A 52 -9.83 -9.50 3.71
CA LEU A 52 -10.46 -10.80 3.90
C LEU A 52 -11.82 -10.71 4.62
N LEU A 53 -11.91 -9.81 5.61
CA LEU A 53 -13.16 -9.57 6.35
C LEU A 53 -14.13 -8.64 5.62
N LYS A 54 -13.76 -8.12 4.43
CA LYS A 54 -14.51 -7.08 3.72
C LYS A 54 -14.87 -5.92 4.64
N HIS A 55 -13.93 -5.49 5.47
CA HIS A 55 -14.17 -4.51 6.52
C HIS A 55 -14.29 -3.09 5.95
N LYS A 56 -15.17 -2.26 6.53
CA LYS A 56 -15.39 -0.86 6.10
C LYS A 56 -14.13 0.02 6.13
N TYR A 57 -13.12 -0.36 6.92
CA TYR A 57 -11.86 0.37 7.03
C TYR A 57 -10.80 -0.03 5.98
N LEU A 58 -11.10 -0.94 5.06
CA LEU A 58 -10.15 -1.34 4.02
C LEU A 58 -9.64 -0.13 3.21
N ALA A 59 -10.55 0.72 2.72
CA ALA A 59 -10.19 1.88 1.92
C ALA A 59 -9.28 2.86 2.67
N ILE A 60 -9.60 3.16 3.93
CA ILE A 60 -8.79 4.10 4.73
C ILE A 60 -7.42 3.51 5.06
N SER A 61 -7.32 2.20 5.34
CA SER A 61 -6.04 1.56 5.61
C SER A 61 -5.11 1.56 4.38
N ILE A 62 -5.66 1.31 3.18
CA ILE A 62 -4.88 1.43 1.94
C ILE A 62 -4.44 2.88 1.71
N LYS A 63 -5.32 3.86 1.95
CA LYS A 63 -4.98 5.29 1.85
C LYS A 63 -3.85 5.69 2.80
N VAL A 64 -3.91 5.27 4.06
CA VAL A 64 -2.84 5.53 5.05
C VAL A 64 -1.51 4.94 4.56
N TRP A 65 -1.51 3.68 4.10
CA TRP A 65 -0.30 3.05 3.59
C TRP A 65 0.24 3.73 2.32
N SER A 66 -0.64 4.18 1.44
CA SER A 66 -0.31 4.94 0.23
C SER A 66 0.37 6.27 0.56
N VAL A 67 -0.12 7.00 1.57
CA VAL A 67 0.51 8.25 2.03
C VAL A 67 1.92 7.99 2.57
N LEU A 68 2.12 6.88 3.30
CA LEU A 68 3.45 6.52 3.79
C LEU A 68 4.45 6.27 2.65
N PHE A 69 4.03 5.63 1.56
CA PHE A 69 4.85 5.50 0.35
C PHE A 69 5.20 6.86 -0.24
N VAL A 70 4.20 7.71 -0.47
CA VAL A 70 4.42 9.02 -1.10
C VAL A 70 5.33 9.89 -0.25
N VAL A 71 5.09 9.97 1.06
CA VAL A 71 5.90 10.76 2.00
C VAL A 71 7.31 10.17 2.09
N GLY A 72 7.45 8.85 2.26
CA GLY A 72 8.75 8.20 2.35
C GLY A 72 9.59 8.38 1.08
N ALA A 73 8.95 8.22 -0.08
CA ALA A 73 9.59 8.45 -1.37
C ALA A 73 10.00 9.93 -1.53
N SER A 74 9.09 10.86 -1.23
CA SER A 74 9.37 12.31 -1.33
C SER A 74 10.52 12.75 -0.44
N LEU A 75 10.56 12.27 0.81
CA LEU A 75 11.68 12.55 1.73
C LEU A 75 13.00 11.99 1.18
N THR A 76 12.98 10.81 0.57
CA THR A 76 14.18 10.21 -0.03
C THR A 76 14.63 10.99 -1.27
N ILE A 77 13.72 11.45 -2.12
CA ILE A 77 14.06 12.32 -3.27
C ILE A 77 14.69 13.62 -2.78
N ILE A 78 14.12 14.26 -1.75
CA ILE A 78 14.68 15.50 -1.17
C ILE A 78 16.09 15.23 -0.63
N ALA A 79 16.29 14.14 0.12
CA ALA A 79 17.60 13.77 0.66
C ALA A 79 18.64 13.55 -0.46
N LEU A 80 18.25 12.87 -1.54
CA LEU A 80 19.12 12.66 -2.71
C LEU A 80 19.44 13.97 -3.43
N ALA A 81 18.48 14.88 -3.56
CA ALA A 81 18.69 16.19 -4.19
C ALA A 81 19.63 17.08 -3.36
N LEU A 82 19.52 17.05 -2.03
CA LEU A 82 20.40 17.80 -1.12
C LEU A 82 21.84 17.26 -1.10
N GLY A 83 22.04 15.97 -1.35
CA GLY A 83 23.36 15.34 -1.44
C GLY A 83 24.15 15.67 -2.72
N GLY A 84 23.51 16.33 -3.71
CA GLY A 84 24.11 16.66 -5.00
C GLY A 84 23.95 15.53 -6.02
N PHE A 85 23.65 15.91 -7.27
CA PHE A 85 23.37 14.95 -8.36
C PHE A 85 24.60 14.16 -8.83
N SER A 86 25.82 14.60 -8.49
CA SER A 86 27.07 13.96 -8.93
C SER A 86 27.36 12.61 -8.28
N GLU A 87 26.76 12.33 -7.11
CA GLU A 87 26.90 11.05 -6.40
C GLU A 87 25.58 10.27 -6.36
N MET A 88 24.63 10.63 -7.24
CA MET A 88 23.30 10.02 -7.23
C MET A 88 23.34 8.57 -7.69
N ASP A 89 23.05 7.66 -6.76
CA ASP A 89 22.78 6.26 -7.08
C ASP A 89 21.45 6.15 -7.85
N TYR A 90 21.56 6.03 -9.17
CA TYR A 90 20.41 5.89 -10.08
C TYR A 90 19.52 4.70 -9.74
N SER A 91 20.09 3.61 -9.20
CA SER A 91 19.29 2.44 -8.81
C SER A 91 18.37 2.79 -7.64
N LYS A 92 18.89 3.50 -6.64
CA LYS A 92 18.12 3.98 -5.50
C LYS A 92 17.06 5.00 -5.92
N PHE A 93 17.40 5.91 -6.84
CA PHE A 93 16.44 6.86 -7.39
C PHE A 93 15.27 6.17 -8.11
N LEU A 94 15.55 5.16 -8.94
CA LEU A 94 14.51 4.39 -9.63
C LEU A 94 13.58 3.66 -8.66
N TRP A 95 14.13 3.02 -7.63
CA TRP A 95 13.31 2.37 -6.60
C TRP A 95 12.38 3.36 -5.88
N VAL A 96 12.89 4.55 -5.56
CA VAL A 96 12.10 5.62 -4.94
C VAL A 96 11.00 6.12 -5.87
N ALA A 97 11.25 6.23 -7.17
CA ALA A 97 10.23 6.59 -8.15
C ALA A 97 9.13 5.51 -8.26
N VAL A 98 9.50 4.22 -8.20
CA VAL A 98 8.53 3.11 -8.15
C VAL A 98 7.66 3.21 -6.90
N ASP A 99 8.26 3.43 -5.73
CA ASP A 99 7.53 3.60 -4.46
C ASP A 99 6.53 4.77 -4.52
N LEU A 100 6.94 5.89 -5.12
CA LEU A 100 6.06 7.04 -5.34
C LEU A 100 4.87 6.70 -6.24
N ILE A 101 5.11 6.05 -7.38
CA ILE A 101 4.06 5.64 -8.32
C ILE A 101 3.10 4.66 -7.66
N VAL A 102 3.61 3.65 -6.95
CA VAL A 102 2.79 2.68 -6.22
C VAL A 102 1.91 3.38 -5.19
N GLY A 103 2.47 4.32 -4.42
CA GLY A 103 1.71 5.10 -3.45
C GLY A 103 0.56 5.88 -4.10
N VAL A 104 0.83 6.58 -5.21
CA VAL A 104 -0.21 7.34 -5.93
C VAL A 104 -1.29 6.42 -6.50
N VAL A 105 -0.90 5.31 -7.14
CA VAL A 105 -1.85 4.35 -7.74
C VAL A 105 -2.76 3.73 -6.68
N LEU A 106 -2.20 3.28 -5.56
CA LEU A 106 -2.99 2.71 -4.47
C LEU A 106 -3.95 3.73 -3.85
N TRP A 107 -3.53 5.00 -3.72
CA TRP A 107 -4.40 6.07 -3.23
C TRP A 107 -5.60 6.29 -4.16
N LEU A 108 -5.36 6.33 -5.47
CA LEU A 108 -6.42 6.51 -6.48
C LEU A 108 -7.42 5.35 -6.42
N ILE A 109 -6.92 4.10 -6.44
CA ILE A 109 -7.77 2.90 -6.34
C ILE A 109 -8.59 2.92 -5.05
N ALA A 110 -7.98 3.18 -3.90
CA ALA A 110 -8.70 3.22 -2.64
C ALA A 110 -9.73 4.36 -2.53
N SER A 111 -9.62 5.38 -3.39
CA SER A 111 -10.54 6.51 -3.43
C SER A 111 -11.69 6.31 -4.40
N SER A 112 -11.45 5.71 -5.57
CA SER A 112 -12.47 5.57 -6.62
C SER A 112 -13.10 4.18 -6.71
N GLU A 113 -12.41 3.13 -6.26
CA GLU A 113 -12.80 1.73 -6.53
C GLU A 113 -13.31 0.97 -5.32
N ILE A 114 -13.05 1.45 -4.09
CA ILE A 114 -13.49 0.77 -2.88
C ILE A 114 -14.71 1.48 -2.29
N GLU A 115 -15.85 0.81 -2.36
CA GLU A 115 -17.10 1.31 -1.79
C GLU A 115 -17.42 0.63 -0.46
N THR A 116 -18.14 1.34 0.41
CA THR A 116 -18.69 0.79 1.64
C THR A 116 -20.19 0.61 1.48
N ILE A 117 -20.66 -0.63 1.52
CA ILE A 117 -22.05 -1.01 1.27
C ILE A 117 -22.70 -1.47 2.59
N ALA A 118 -23.98 -1.12 2.80
CA ALA A 118 -24.75 -1.64 3.93
C ALA A 118 -25.02 -3.15 3.74
N ILE A 119 -25.10 -3.90 4.84
CA ILE A 119 -25.25 -5.36 4.78
C ILE A 119 -26.60 -5.74 4.12
N THR A 120 -27.63 -4.94 4.34
CA THR A 120 -28.98 -5.13 3.79
C THR A 120 -29.00 -5.04 2.25
N ASP A 121 -28.17 -4.18 1.65
CA ASP A 121 -28.12 -4.00 0.19
C ASP A 121 -27.33 -5.09 -0.54
N LEU A 122 -26.50 -5.84 0.19
CA LEU A 122 -25.76 -6.99 -0.35
C LEU A 122 -26.66 -8.23 -0.49
N ILE A 123 -27.57 -8.44 0.46
CA ILE A 123 -28.50 -9.59 0.45
C ILE A 123 -29.54 -9.46 -0.68
N ASN A 124 -29.92 -8.23 -1.03
CA ASN A 124 -30.93 -7.97 -2.07
C ASN A 124 -30.38 -8.00 -3.50
N ARG A 125 -29.09 -8.27 -3.71
CA ARG A 125 -28.41 -8.26 -5.03
C ARG A 125 -27.76 -9.58 -5.42
N GLU A 126 -27.77 -10.57 -4.52
CA GLU A 126 -27.39 -11.98 -4.79
C GLU A 126 -28.67 -12.81 -5.03
#